data_AF-A0A428NPU3-F1
#
_entry.id   AF-A0A428NPU3-F1
#
_cell.length_a   1.000
_cell.length_b   1.000
_cell.length_c   1.000
_cell.angle_alpha   90.00
_cell.angle_beta   90.00
_cell.angle_gamma   90.00
#
_symmetry.space_group_name_H-M   'P 1'
#
loop_
_entity.id
_entity.type
_entity.pdbx_description
1 polymer ?
#
loop_
_entity_poly.entity_id
_entity_poly.type
_entity_poly.pdbx_seq_one_letter_code
_entity_poly.pdbx_strand_id
1 'polypeptide(L)'
;MALIDKNDIVPSSTDGEATKEIMITPMMAVRGGLWGFLFQPIHESLTLAALINGNFGVPSGTTLDNASNHDWEYIRGAIWNDDPGCLLFNDRRENNHEYSTGGKWGIEYKTGAGQWTGPPNPARLKNPTGRSHYGDLQFLHCMASKAGEPAEETKRKIMIWLEVMYKLANGEDGITPQTKPRDTKLKEFCPPGSLPLSWNSLASYLSGNSGFVGLDTGRRALGSMFHVIQDSYAIGHTKRTPLNEGERISSNPIEYKPGVVDLWGPIENFHTYGGQDEHSHSLYDHGKKSLPNPKNLSDLSQFNGLVGCRMAIEKCQGLLKLKQAGTKWSEGVETYLDGDVFALSEKATGANNEV
;
A
#
# COMPACT_ATOMS: atom_id res chain seq x y z
N MET A 1 75.46 7.37 -19.63
CA MET A 1 75.36 7.37 -21.10
C MET A 1 73.88 7.50 -21.42
N ALA A 2 73.50 8.55 -22.16
CA ALA A 2 72.14 8.91 -22.64
C ALA A 2 71.09 9.35 -21.59
N LEU A 3 70.77 10.66 -21.50
CA LEU A 3 69.68 11.45 -22.16
C LEU A 3 68.49 11.59 -21.18
N ILE A 4 68.33 12.67 -20.40
CA ILE A 4 67.84 14.03 -20.74
C ILE A 4 66.57 13.97 -21.60
N ASP A 5 65.39 14.23 -21.00
CA ASP A 5 64.71 15.51 -21.22
C ASP A 5 63.74 15.87 -20.07
N LYS A 6 63.82 17.13 -19.63
CA LYS A 6 62.92 17.79 -18.68
C LYS A 6 62.50 19.07 -19.39
N ASN A 7 61.20 19.23 -19.69
CA ASN A 7 60.46 20.47 -19.42
C ASN A 7 58.98 20.37 -19.79
N ASP A 8 58.18 20.86 -18.84
CA ASP A 8 56.94 21.63 -18.96
C ASP A 8 55.69 21.03 -19.64
N ILE A 9 54.62 20.90 -18.85
CA ILE A 9 53.39 21.75 -18.87
C ILE A 9 52.36 21.13 -17.91
N VAL A 10 51.78 21.96 -17.03
CA VAL A 10 50.61 21.67 -16.18
C VAL A 10 49.33 22.03 -16.97
N PRO A 11 48.24 21.23 -16.93
CA PRO A 11 47.10 21.59 -16.07
C PRO A 11 46.38 20.42 -15.39
N SER A 12 46.19 20.54 -14.07
CA SER A 12 44.94 20.36 -13.31
C SER A 12 43.79 19.49 -13.88
N SER A 13 43.47 18.38 -13.22
CA SER A 13 42.10 18.00 -12.74
C SER A 13 42.19 16.69 -11.94
N THR A 14 42.04 16.70 -10.61
CA THR A 14 40.84 16.27 -9.86
C THR A 14 40.11 15.05 -10.45
N ASP A 15 40.42 13.86 -9.93
CA ASP A 15 39.53 12.70 -10.01
C ASP A 15 39.32 12.16 -8.60
N GLY A 16 38.22 12.63 -7.99
CA GLY A 16 37.58 11.95 -6.88
C GLY A 16 36.75 10.81 -7.43
N GLU A 17 37.06 9.58 -7.02
CA GLU A 17 36.22 8.41 -7.29
C GLU A 17 34.84 8.62 -6.67
N ALA A 18 33.87 8.96 -7.52
CA ALA A 18 32.47 8.90 -7.18
C ALA A 18 32.06 7.43 -7.01
N THR A 19 31.87 7.03 -5.76
CA THR A 19 31.05 5.86 -5.42
C THR A 19 29.73 5.97 -6.17
N LYS A 20 29.47 5.08 -7.13
CA LYS A 20 28.13 4.89 -7.71
C LYS A 20 27.21 4.47 -6.56
N GLU A 21 26.47 5.43 -6.01
CA GLU A 21 25.27 5.14 -5.25
C GLU A 21 24.37 4.27 -6.13
N ILE A 22 24.16 3.02 -5.73
CA ILE A 22 23.04 2.24 -6.20
C ILE A 22 21.80 2.98 -5.67
N MET A 23 21.24 3.86 -6.50
CA MET A 23 19.97 4.49 -6.20
C MET A 23 18.89 3.41 -6.24
N ILE A 24 18.63 2.78 -5.09
CA ILE A 24 17.35 2.12 -4.84
C ILE A 24 16.29 3.22 -5.00
N THR A 25 15.60 3.18 -6.13
CA THR A 25 14.45 4.04 -6.39
C THR A 25 13.30 3.36 -5.66
N PRO A 26 12.73 3.96 -4.59
CA PRO A 26 11.58 3.34 -3.94
C PRO A 26 10.51 3.14 -5.02
N MET A 27 9.94 1.95 -5.14
CA MET A 27 8.90 1.68 -6.12
C MET A 27 7.60 1.58 -5.33
N MET A 28 6.69 2.52 -5.58
CA MET A 28 5.36 2.52 -4.97
C MET A 28 4.32 2.61 -6.07
N ALA A 29 3.16 2.00 -5.84
CA ALA A 29 1.94 2.17 -6.62
C ALA A 29 1.08 3.34 -6.10
N VAL A 30 1.64 4.17 -5.22
CA VAL A 30 1.11 5.44 -4.72
C VAL A 30 1.94 6.60 -5.26
N ARG A 31 1.28 7.72 -5.58
CA ARG A 31 1.95 8.97 -5.96
C ARG A 31 2.74 9.55 -4.80
N GLY A 32 4.00 9.89 -5.05
CA GLY A 32 4.90 10.39 -4.02
C GLY A 32 6.12 11.12 -4.59
N GLY A 33 7.13 11.37 -3.76
CA GLY A 33 8.36 12.06 -4.18
C GLY A 33 8.19 13.56 -4.42
N LEU A 34 9.12 14.18 -5.16
CA LEU A 34 9.23 15.65 -5.29
C LEU A 34 7.89 16.25 -5.77
N TRP A 35 7.10 16.80 -4.83
CA TRP A 35 5.76 17.37 -5.06
C TRP A 35 4.73 16.38 -5.66
N GLY A 36 4.89 15.08 -5.40
CA GLY A 36 4.01 14.05 -5.97
C GLY A 36 4.24 13.81 -7.47
N PHE A 37 5.39 14.20 -8.04
CA PHE A 37 5.69 13.94 -9.46
C PHE A 37 6.37 12.59 -9.71
N LEU A 38 6.66 11.80 -8.68
CA LEU A 38 7.22 10.46 -8.81
C LEU A 38 6.13 9.40 -8.53
N PHE A 39 6.24 8.27 -9.25
CA PHE A 39 5.35 7.09 -9.16
C PHE A 39 3.94 7.28 -9.73
N GLN A 40 3.28 6.15 -10.00
CA GLN A 40 1.93 6.11 -10.59
C GLN A 40 0.88 6.03 -9.46
N PRO A 41 -0.21 6.82 -9.51
CA PRO A 41 -1.25 6.83 -8.48
C PRO A 41 -2.23 5.66 -8.64
N ILE A 42 -1.76 4.42 -8.62
CA ILE A 42 -2.62 3.26 -8.86
C ILE A 42 -3.61 3.08 -7.71
N HIS A 43 -3.15 3.07 -6.45
CA HIS A 43 -4.04 2.90 -5.29
C HIS A 43 -5.10 4.01 -5.18
N GLU A 44 -4.70 5.25 -5.46
CA GLU A 44 -5.61 6.38 -5.43
C GLU A 44 -6.65 6.26 -6.55
N SER A 45 -6.25 5.80 -7.74
CA SER A 45 -7.14 5.61 -8.87
C SER A 45 -8.09 4.43 -8.67
N LEU A 46 -7.63 3.31 -8.11
CA LEU A 46 -8.47 2.17 -7.73
C LEU A 46 -9.50 2.58 -6.68
N THR A 47 -9.08 3.39 -5.70
CA THR A 47 -9.95 3.92 -4.65
C THR A 47 -11.06 4.80 -5.23
N LEU A 48 -10.71 5.78 -6.08
CA LEU A 48 -11.71 6.63 -6.74
C LEU A 48 -12.61 5.82 -7.69
N ALA A 49 -12.06 4.88 -8.46
CA ALA A 49 -12.85 4.01 -9.33
C ALA A 49 -13.88 3.19 -8.54
N ALA A 50 -13.49 2.62 -7.39
CA ALA A 50 -14.40 1.88 -6.52
C ALA A 50 -15.50 2.79 -5.94
N LEU A 51 -15.17 4.00 -5.48
CA LEU A 51 -16.14 4.95 -4.93
C LEU A 51 -17.14 5.45 -5.97
N ILE A 52 -16.66 5.83 -7.16
CA ILE A 52 -17.49 6.32 -8.27
C ILE A 52 -18.44 5.22 -8.73
N ASN A 53 -17.91 4.05 -9.07
CA ASN A 53 -18.71 2.96 -9.62
C ASN A 53 -19.52 2.23 -8.55
N GLY A 54 -19.17 2.38 -7.27
CA GLY A 54 -19.94 1.91 -6.12
C GLY A 54 -21.07 2.85 -5.71
N ASN A 55 -21.24 3.99 -6.41
CA ASN A 55 -22.21 5.04 -6.09
C ASN A 55 -22.11 5.51 -4.63
N PHE A 56 -20.89 5.69 -4.13
CA PHE A 56 -20.62 6.06 -2.74
C PHE A 56 -20.44 7.57 -2.55
N GLY A 57 -21.28 8.35 -3.24
CA GLY A 57 -21.29 9.82 -3.12
C GLY A 57 -20.14 10.55 -3.82
N VAL A 58 -19.31 9.84 -4.60
CA VAL A 58 -18.26 10.45 -5.45
C VAL A 58 -18.79 10.56 -6.89
N PRO A 59 -18.91 11.77 -7.46
CA PRO A 59 -19.44 11.96 -8.80
C PRO A 59 -18.63 11.27 -9.90
N SER A 60 -19.32 10.87 -10.97
CA SER A 60 -18.64 10.50 -12.22
C SER A 60 -17.84 11.70 -12.76
N GLY A 61 -16.61 11.46 -13.21
CA GLY A 61 -15.67 12.50 -13.64
C GLY A 61 -14.79 13.08 -12.51
N THR A 62 -14.93 12.60 -11.28
CA THR A 62 -13.94 12.88 -10.23
C THR A 62 -12.60 12.24 -10.57
N THR A 63 -11.53 13.02 -10.43
CA THR A 63 -10.13 12.66 -10.64
C THR A 63 -9.32 13.13 -9.43
N LEU A 64 -8.03 12.79 -9.36
CA LEU A 64 -7.15 13.30 -8.30
C LEU A 64 -7.02 14.83 -8.33
N ASP A 65 -7.13 15.44 -9.51
CA ASP A 65 -6.95 16.89 -9.68
C ASP A 65 -8.16 17.70 -9.20
N ASN A 66 -9.35 17.08 -9.14
CA ASN A 66 -10.60 17.76 -8.78
C ASN A 66 -11.34 17.15 -7.58
N ALA A 67 -10.84 16.05 -7.00
CA ALA A 67 -11.41 15.42 -5.82
C ALA A 67 -11.50 16.42 -4.66
N SER A 68 -12.63 16.39 -3.95
CA SER A 68 -12.84 17.26 -2.79
C SER A 68 -11.94 16.83 -1.62
N ASN A 69 -11.69 17.73 -0.66
CA ASN A 69 -11.00 17.36 0.59
C ASN A 69 -11.62 16.15 1.29
N HIS A 70 -12.93 15.99 1.17
CA HIS A 70 -13.72 14.92 1.75
C HIS A 70 -13.52 13.58 1.04
N ASP A 71 -13.28 13.59 -0.28
CA ASP A 71 -12.95 12.38 -1.05
C ASP A 71 -11.48 12.01 -0.86
N TRP A 72 -10.63 13.03 -0.69
CA TRP A 72 -9.22 12.87 -0.33
C TRP A 72 -9.01 12.17 1.00
N GLU A 73 -9.97 12.16 1.93
CA GLU A 73 -9.85 11.34 3.15
C GLU A 73 -9.80 9.83 2.85
N TYR A 74 -10.55 9.34 1.85
CA TYR A 74 -10.40 7.94 1.39
C TYR A 74 -9.04 7.71 0.73
N ILE A 75 -8.61 8.65 -0.12
CA ILE A 75 -7.33 8.54 -0.82
C ILE A 75 -6.16 8.53 0.17
N ARG A 76 -6.16 9.45 1.15
CA ARG A 76 -5.17 9.52 2.22
C ARG A 76 -5.17 8.25 3.06
N GLY A 77 -6.34 7.62 3.21
CA GLY A 77 -6.47 6.32 3.85
C GLY A 77 -5.79 5.22 3.06
N ALA A 78 -6.03 5.14 1.75
CA ALA A 78 -5.39 4.16 0.89
C ALA A 78 -3.86 4.31 0.96
N ILE A 79 -3.36 5.53 0.87
CA ILE A 79 -1.92 5.83 0.94
C ILE A 79 -1.32 5.54 2.33
N TRP A 80 -2.11 5.55 3.40
CA TRP A 80 -1.58 5.47 4.76
C TRP A 80 -0.77 4.19 5.01
N ASN A 81 -1.11 3.07 4.38
CA ASN A 81 -0.38 1.82 4.57
C ASN A 81 1.06 1.89 4.00
N ASP A 82 1.25 2.62 2.88
CA ASP A 82 2.55 2.97 2.30
C ASP A 82 3.23 4.14 3.04
N ASP A 83 2.47 4.94 3.79
CA ASP A 83 2.98 6.09 4.55
C ASP A 83 2.47 6.13 5.99
N PRO A 84 2.77 5.12 6.82
CA PRO A 84 2.30 5.08 8.21
C PRO A 84 3.00 6.15 9.08
N GLY A 85 4.06 6.76 8.55
CA GLY A 85 4.73 7.93 9.12
C GLY A 85 4.09 9.27 8.78
N CYS A 86 3.12 9.31 7.85
CA CYS A 86 2.47 10.53 7.34
C CYS A 86 3.48 11.57 6.79
N LEU A 87 4.46 11.11 6.02
CA LEU A 87 5.58 11.88 5.48
C LEU A 87 5.40 12.30 4.01
N LEU A 88 4.44 11.74 3.26
CA LEU A 88 4.20 12.03 1.85
C LEU A 88 3.37 13.30 1.60
N PHE A 89 2.84 13.93 2.64
CA PHE A 89 1.95 15.08 2.52
C PHE A 89 2.36 16.22 3.46
N ASN A 90 2.14 17.45 2.99
CA ASN A 90 2.28 18.64 3.82
C ASN A 90 1.03 18.78 4.70
N ASP A 91 1.22 18.96 6.00
CA ASP A 91 0.10 19.24 6.90
C ASP A 91 -0.38 20.68 6.72
N ARG A 92 -1.60 20.85 6.24
CA ARG A 92 -2.24 22.16 6.05
C ARG A 92 -3.60 22.16 6.71
N ARG A 93 -3.93 23.27 7.35
CA ARG A 93 -5.19 23.42 8.09
C ARG A 93 -6.43 23.26 7.22
N GLU A 94 -6.41 23.80 5.99
CA GLU A 94 -7.58 23.86 5.10
C GLU A 94 -7.45 22.96 3.86
N ASN A 95 -6.36 22.20 3.76
CA ASN A 95 -6.03 21.42 2.58
C ASN A 95 -5.44 20.05 2.97
N ASN A 96 -5.94 18.97 2.37
CA ASN A 96 -5.46 17.62 2.64
C ASN A 96 -4.93 16.88 1.40
N HIS A 97 -4.70 17.58 0.28
CA HIS A 97 -4.21 17.00 -0.97
C HIS A 97 -2.79 17.43 -1.37
N GLU A 98 -2.11 18.26 -0.56
CA GLU A 98 -0.79 18.79 -0.90
C GLU A 98 0.30 17.77 -0.58
N TYR A 99 0.87 17.15 -1.62
CA TYR A 99 2.03 16.28 -1.49
C TYR A 99 3.24 17.04 -0.96
N SER A 100 4.01 16.38 -0.11
CA SER A 100 5.33 16.84 0.33
C SER A 100 6.38 16.58 -0.76
N THR A 101 7.66 16.82 -0.47
CA THR A 101 8.75 16.41 -1.36
C THR A 101 9.05 14.90 -1.31
N GLY A 102 8.46 14.16 -0.36
CA GLY A 102 8.72 12.73 -0.13
C GLY A 102 10.13 12.40 0.37
N GLY A 103 11.02 13.38 0.54
CA GLY A 103 12.43 13.14 0.89
C GLY A 103 12.61 12.45 2.24
N LYS A 104 11.84 12.85 3.27
CA LYS A 104 11.86 12.19 4.58
C LYS A 104 11.36 10.75 4.49
N TRP A 105 10.27 10.52 3.77
CA TRP A 105 9.74 9.19 3.52
C TRP A 105 10.78 8.30 2.85
N GLY A 106 11.46 8.80 1.80
CA GLY A 106 12.50 8.04 1.10
C GLY A 106 13.71 7.70 1.97
N ILE A 107 14.09 8.58 2.91
CA ILE A 107 15.13 8.31 3.91
C ILE A 107 14.67 7.19 4.86
N GLU A 108 13.47 7.28 5.41
CA GLU A 108 12.91 6.27 6.32
C GLU A 108 12.77 4.91 5.62
N TYR A 109 12.29 4.89 4.38
CA TYR A 109 12.18 3.68 3.56
C TYR A 109 13.56 3.00 3.35
N LYS A 110 14.56 3.75 2.84
CA LYS A 110 15.92 3.23 2.63
C LYS A 110 16.58 2.77 3.94
N THR A 111 16.38 3.54 5.01
CA THR A 111 16.88 3.18 6.35
C THR A 111 16.23 1.89 6.85
N GLY A 112 14.93 1.72 6.61
CA GLY A 112 14.16 0.53 6.93
C GLY A 112 14.73 -0.72 6.26
N ALA A 113 15.04 -0.65 4.96
CA ALA A 113 15.64 -1.76 4.22
C ALA A 113 16.89 -2.32 4.91
N GLY A 114 17.81 -1.44 5.35
CA GLY A 114 19.01 -1.84 6.08
C GLY A 114 18.72 -2.36 7.51
N GLN A 115 17.75 -1.75 8.20
CA GLN A 115 17.36 -2.12 9.57
C GLN A 115 16.71 -3.50 9.68
N TRP A 116 16.05 -3.97 8.61
CA TRP A 116 15.32 -5.24 8.58
C TRP A 116 16.07 -6.39 7.90
N THR A 117 17.08 -6.09 7.07
CA THR A 117 17.99 -7.10 6.48
C THR A 117 19.17 -7.45 7.39
N GLY A 118 19.61 -6.50 8.24
CA GLY A 118 20.72 -6.69 9.17
C GLY A 118 20.35 -7.41 10.48
N PRO A 119 21.31 -7.53 11.41
CA PRO A 119 21.03 -8.08 12.74
C PRO A 119 19.96 -7.25 13.48
N PRO A 120 19.16 -7.85 14.37
CA PRO A 120 18.08 -7.16 15.06
C PRO A 120 18.53 -5.85 15.73
N ASN A 121 17.98 -4.73 15.26
CA ASN A 121 18.23 -3.39 15.79
C ASN A 121 16.95 -2.82 16.40
N PRO A 122 16.91 -2.46 17.70
CA PRO A 122 15.73 -1.85 18.33
C PRO A 122 15.22 -0.58 17.62
N ALA A 123 16.09 0.15 16.91
CA ALA A 123 15.70 1.33 16.13
C ALA A 123 14.74 0.99 14.98
N ARG A 124 14.73 -0.26 14.48
CA ARG A 124 13.82 -0.69 13.39
C ARG A 124 12.34 -0.56 13.78
N LEU A 125 12.02 -0.64 15.07
CA LEU A 125 10.67 -0.47 15.58
C LEU A 125 10.24 1.00 15.66
N LYS A 126 11.17 1.95 15.52
CA LYS A 126 10.90 3.40 15.54
C LYS A 126 10.72 4.00 14.15
N ASN A 127 10.78 3.19 13.10
CA ASN A 127 10.62 3.59 11.72
C ASN A 127 9.33 2.95 11.15
N PRO A 128 8.17 3.61 11.23
CA PRO A 128 6.90 3.06 10.75
C PRO A 128 6.96 2.63 9.29
N THR A 129 7.58 3.43 8.42
CA THR A 129 7.74 3.12 6.99
C THR A 129 8.54 1.83 6.80
N GLY A 130 9.65 1.68 7.52
CA GLY A 130 10.44 0.45 7.50
C GLY A 130 9.67 -0.76 8.04
N ARG A 131 8.86 -0.58 9.09
CA ARG A 131 8.03 -1.64 9.66
C ARG A 131 6.97 -2.14 8.66
N SER A 132 6.32 -1.25 7.93
CA SER A 132 5.29 -1.64 6.96
C SER A 132 5.89 -2.30 5.72
N HIS A 133 6.99 -1.80 5.16
CA HIS A 133 7.53 -2.36 3.92
C HIS A 133 8.44 -3.56 4.10
N TYR A 134 9.16 -3.65 5.24
CA TYR A 134 10.20 -4.66 5.43
C TYR A 134 10.02 -5.51 6.70
N GLY A 135 9.04 -5.18 7.52
CA GLY A 135 9.03 -5.60 8.91
C GLY A 135 7.74 -6.25 9.39
N ASP A 136 7.49 -6.04 10.67
CA ASP A 136 6.41 -6.64 11.45
C ASP A 136 5.01 -6.10 11.11
N LEU A 137 4.93 -5.07 10.26
CA LEU A 137 3.67 -4.53 9.73
C LEU A 137 3.44 -4.83 8.24
N GLN A 138 4.22 -5.72 7.61
CA GLN A 138 4.04 -6.10 6.19
C GLN A 138 2.64 -6.62 5.83
N PHE A 139 1.88 -7.11 6.81
CA PHE A 139 0.49 -7.50 6.57
C PHE A 139 -0.39 -6.32 6.10
N LEU A 140 0.02 -5.06 6.34
CA LEU A 140 -0.63 -3.87 5.79
C LEU A 140 -0.58 -3.81 4.25
N HIS A 141 0.38 -4.51 3.64
CA HIS A 141 0.50 -4.68 2.19
C HIS A 141 0.07 -6.08 1.74
N CYS A 142 -0.74 -6.77 2.55
CA CYS A 142 -1.12 -8.15 2.29
C CYS A 142 0.10 -9.09 2.10
N MET A 143 1.19 -8.83 2.82
CA MET A 143 2.42 -9.62 2.79
C MET A 143 2.75 -10.21 4.16
N ALA A 144 3.46 -11.33 4.16
CA ALA A 144 3.98 -11.92 5.38
C ALA A 144 5.26 -11.22 5.84
N SER A 145 5.47 -11.13 7.16
CA SER A 145 6.66 -10.46 7.71
C SER A 145 7.95 -11.28 7.59
N LYS A 146 7.87 -12.58 7.29
CA LYS A 146 9.03 -13.49 7.20
C LYS A 146 8.72 -14.73 6.38
N ALA A 147 9.76 -15.32 5.80
CA ALA A 147 9.64 -16.57 5.04
C ALA A 147 9.16 -17.71 5.95
N GLY A 148 8.29 -18.56 5.40
CA GLY A 148 7.65 -19.67 6.09
C GLY A 148 6.58 -19.27 7.12
N GLU A 149 6.20 -17.99 7.22
CA GLU A 149 5.02 -17.60 8.01
C GLU A 149 3.77 -18.32 7.44
N PRO A 150 2.99 -19.03 8.27
CA PRO A 150 1.75 -19.66 7.82
C PRO A 150 0.77 -18.62 7.25
N ALA A 151 0.08 -18.95 6.17
CA ALA A 151 -0.85 -18.04 5.51
C ALA A 151 -1.97 -17.58 6.47
N GLU A 152 -2.41 -18.46 7.37
CA GLU A 152 -3.38 -18.18 8.42
C GLU A 152 -2.92 -17.08 9.36
N GLU A 153 -1.61 -16.99 9.64
CA GLU A 153 -1.06 -15.99 10.54
C GLU A 153 -1.04 -14.61 9.89
N THR A 154 -0.62 -14.51 8.62
CA THR A 154 -0.69 -13.25 7.87
C THR A 154 -2.15 -12.80 7.73
N LYS A 155 -3.05 -13.71 7.36
CA LYS A 155 -4.50 -13.44 7.29
C LYS A 155 -5.06 -12.97 8.63
N ARG A 156 -4.71 -13.61 9.75
CA ARG A 156 -5.17 -13.21 11.08
C ARG A 156 -4.79 -11.76 11.39
N LYS A 157 -3.57 -11.34 11.06
CA LYS A 157 -3.12 -9.95 11.27
C LYS A 157 -3.91 -8.97 10.40
N ILE A 158 -4.13 -9.31 9.12
CA ILE A 158 -4.97 -8.55 8.20
C ILE A 158 -6.38 -8.38 8.79
N MET A 159 -7.02 -9.48 9.21
CA MET A 159 -8.38 -9.43 9.75
C MET A 159 -8.49 -8.61 11.03
N ILE A 160 -7.48 -8.63 11.91
CA ILE A 160 -7.42 -7.75 13.09
C ILE A 160 -7.39 -6.27 12.68
N TRP A 161 -6.60 -5.92 11.68
CA TRP A 161 -6.53 -4.54 11.18
C TRP A 161 -7.86 -4.10 10.60
N LEU A 162 -8.42 -4.91 9.70
CA LEU A 162 -9.68 -4.63 9.01
C LEU A 162 -10.85 -4.50 10.00
N GLU A 163 -10.91 -5.32 11.05
CA GLU A 163 -11.95 -5.22 12.08
C GLU A 163 -11.93 -3.85 12.75
N VAL A 164 -10.77 -3.41 13.23
CA VAL A 164 -10.67 -2.15 13.97
C VAL A 164 -10.91 -0.96 13.05
N MET A 165 -10.41 -0.99 11.81
CA MET A 165 -10.66 0.07 10.83
C MET A 165 -12.14 0.16 10.43
N TYR A 166 -12.81 -0.98 10.23
CA TYR A 166 -14.23 -0.99 9.88
C TYR A 166 -15.08 -0.46 11.03
N LYS A 167 -14.81 -0.90 12.26
CA LYS A 167 -15.51 -0.43 13.44
C LYS A 167 -15.31 1.07 13.66
N LEU A 168 -14.10 1.57 13.45
CA LEU A 168 -13.80 3.00 13.46
C LEU A 168 -14.57 3.77 12.39
N ALA A 169 -14.66 3.23 11.17
CA ALA A 169 -15.38 3.84 10.07
C ALA A 169 -16.90 3.92 10.25
N ASN A 170 -17.46 3.09 11.13
CA ASN A 170 -18.90 3.00 11.40
C ASN A 170 -19.30 3.50 12.80
N GLY A 171 -18.33 3.79 13.67
CA GLY A 171 -18.62 4.05 15.09
C GLY A 171 -19.20 2.82 15.80
N GLU A 172 -18.81 1.61 15.38
CA GLU A 172 -19.28 0.34 15.93
C GLU A 172 -18.51 -0.03 17.20
N ASP A 173 -19.16 -0.74 18.13
CA ASP A 173 -18.59 -1.23 19.39
C ASP A 173 -17.88 -0.16 20.25
N GLY A 174 -18.29 1.11 20.11
CA GLY A 174 -17.66 2.23 20.82
C GLY A 174 -16.24 2.57 20.33
N ILE A 175 -15.83 2.05 19.17
CA ILE A 175 -14.59 2.45 18.52
C ILE A 175 -14.80 3.83 17.88
N THR A 176 -14.04 4.81 18.34
CA THR A 176 -14.12 6.21 17.91
C THR A 176 -12.73 6.71 17.52
N PRO A 177 -12.62 7.88 16.87
CA PRO A 177 -11.31 8.46 16.56
C PRO A 177 -10.42 8.69 17.80
N GLN A 178 -11.00 8.79 19.00
CA GLN A 178 -10.30 8.98 20.28
C GLN A 178 -9.85 7.66 20.93
N THR A 179 -10.37 6.52 20.48
CA THR A 179 -9.92 5.20 20.93
C THR A 179 -8.43 5.03 20.66
N LYS A 180 -7.71 4.30 21.53
CA LYS A 180 -6.27 4.07 21.40
C LYS A 180 -6.00 2.65 20.91
N PRO A 181 -4.99 2.39 20.07
CA PRO A 181 -4.64 1.04 19.63
C PRO A 181 -4.45 0.04 20.77
N ARG A 182 -3.88 0.46 21.90
CA ARG A 182 -3.69 -0.39 23.08
C ARG A 182 -4.99 -0.94 23.68
N ASP A 183 -6.09 -0.24 23.46
CA ASP A 183 -7.42 -0.56 23.97
C ASP A 183 -8.22 -1.40 22.95
N THR A 184 -7.59 -1.77 21.81
CA THR A 184 -8.17 -2.64 20.77
C THR A 184 -7.27 -3.85 20.51
N LYS A 185 -7.61 -4.65 19.50
CA LYS A 185 -6.75 -5.75 19.02
C LYS A 185 -5.46 -5.24 18.38
N LEU A 186 -5.39 -3.97 17.94
CA LEU A 186 -4.18 -3.37 17.36
C LEU A 186 -3.00 -3.28 18.33
N LYS A 187 -3.24 -3.43 19.64
CA LYS A 187 -2.19 -3.47 20.66
C LYS A 187 -1.05 -4.45 20.33
N GLU A 188 -1.38 -5.54 19.63
CA GLU A 188 -0.44 -6.55 19.17
C GLU A 188 0.63 -5.97 18.23
N PHE A 189 0.24 -4.99 17.41
CA PHE A 189 1.08 -4.37 16.40
C PHE A 189 1.85 -3.14 16.92
N CYS A 190 1.74 -2.86 18.22
CA CYS A 190 2.42 -1.75 18.86
C CYS A 190 3.28 -2.24 20.05
N PRO A 191 4.34 -3.04 19.79
CA PRO A 191 5.22 -3.50 20.85
C PRO A 191 5.86 -2.32 21.61
N PRO A 192 6.33 -2.53 22.86
CA PRO A 192 6.88 -1.45 23.68
C PRO A 192 7.96 -0.63 22.96
N GLY A 193 7.74 0.69 22.87
CA GLY A 193 8.69 1.62 22.25
C GLY A 193 8.63 1.69 20.72
N SER A 194 7.71 0.97 20.05
CA SER A 194 7.52 1.07 18.60
C SER A 194 6.72 2.30 18.19
N LEU A 195 6.92 2.76 16.96
CA LEU A 195 6.04 3.71 16.29
C LEU A 195 5.15 3.01 15.23
N PRO A 196 3.89 3.44 15.05
CA PRO A 196 3.21 4.48 15.84
C PRO A 196 2.87 4.00 17.27
N LEU A 197 2.72 4.95 18.21
CA LEU A 197 2.57 4.65 19.64
C LEU A 197 1.18 4.10 19.97
N SER A 198 1.12 3.07 20.81
CA SER A 198 -0.13 2.39 21.19
C SER A 198 -1.10 3.22 22.02
N TRP A 199 -0.62 4.30 22.65
CA TRP A 199 -1.42 5.19 23.51
C TRP A 199 -1.89 6.48 22.82
N ASN A 200 -1.49 6.70 21.57
CA ASN A 200 -2.07 7.76 20.75
C ASN A 200 -3.50 7.38 20.32
N SER A 201 -4.31 8.37 19.98
CA SER A 201 -5.65 8.13 19.43
C SER A 201 -5.58 7.52 18.03
N LEU A 202 -6.61 6.83 17.57
CA LEU A 202 -6.71 6.33 16.19
C LEU A 202 -6.70 7.48 15.17
N ALA A 203 -7.26 8.64 15.52
CA ALA A 203 -7.14 9.85 14.72
C ALA A 203 -5.67 10.24 14.53
N SER A 204 -4.91 10.35 15.63
CA SER A 204 -3.48 10.63 15.63
C SER A 204 -2.69 9.57 14.85
N TYR A 205 -3.06 8.29 15.00
CA TYR A 205 -2.42 7.15 14.36
C TYR A 205 -2.55 7.23 12.83
N LEU A 206 -3.74 7.53 12.31
CA LEU A 206 -4.03 7.60 10.88
C LEU A 206 -3.70 8.95 10.21
N SER A 207 -3.30 9.96 11.00
CA SER A 207 -3.10 11.32 10.48
C SER A 207 -1.78 11.97 10.86
N GLY A 208 -0.96 11.34 11.71
CA GLY A 208 0.27 11.95 12.21
C GLY A 208 0.02 13.19 13.09
N ASN A 209 -1.14 13.28 13.75
CA ASN A 209 -1.62 14.49 14.46
C ASN A 209 -1.84 15.70 13.53
N SER A 210 -2.34 15.48 12.32
CA SER A 210 -2.64 16.55 11.36
C SER A 210 -3.53 17.64 11.95
N GLY A 211 -3.21 18.90 11.63
CA GLY A 211 -4.02 20.08 11.96
C GLY A 211 -5.16 20.36 10.97
N PHE A 212 -5.43 19.47 10.01
CA PHE A 212 -6.48 19.63 9.02
C PHE A 212 -7.88 19.66 9.67
N VAL A 213 -8.62 20.76 9.49
CA VAL A 213 -9.91 20.98 10.18
C VAL A 213 -11.03 20.06 9.67
N GLY A 214 -10.89 19.54 8.46
CA GLY A 214 -11.86 18.63 7.84
C GLY A 214 -11.54 17.15 8.03
N LEU A 215 -10.64 16.79 8.97
CA LEU A 215 -10.18 15.41 9.15
C LEU A 215 -11.36 14.48 9.42
N ASP A 216 -11.55 13.50 8.55
CA ASP A 216 -12.51 12.42 8.71
C ASP A 216 -11.77 11.09 8.85
N THR A 217 -11.53 10.71 10.10
CA THR A 217 -10.81 9.48 10.44
C THR A 217 -11.55 8.23 9.97
N GLY A 218 -12.88 8.25 9.89
CA GLY A 218 -13.66 7.08 9.46
C GLY A 218 -13.47 6.77 7.98
N ARG A 219 -13.42 7.80 7.14
CA ARG A 219 -13.09 7.64 5.71
C ARG A 219 -11.67 7.20 5.48
N ARG A 220 -10.75 7.77 6.25
CA ARG A 220 -9.34 7.38 6.20
C ARG A 220 -9.14 5.92 6.59
N ALA A 221 -9.89 5.44 7.58
CA ALA A 221 -9.91 4.03 7.94
C ALA A 221 -10.42 3.14 6.78
N LEU A 222 -11.50 3.54 6.09
CA LEU A 222 -11.99 2.80 4.91
C LEU A 222 -11.00 2.79 3.75
N GLY A 223 -10.35 3.92 3.48
CA GLY A 223 -9.27 3.98 2.50
C GLY A 223 -8.16 2.99 2.82
N SER A 224 -7.74 2.93 4.09
CA SER A 224 -6.72 1.95 4.52
C SER A 224 -7.17 0.51 4.32
N MET A 225 -8.46 0.21 4.51
CA MET A 225 -9.01 -1.11 4.17
C MET A 225 -8.93 -1.38 2.66
N PHE A 226 -9.22 -0.39 1.82
CA PHE A 226 -9.11 -0.55 0.36
C PHE A 226 -7.69 -0.87 -0.07
N HIS A 227 -6.68 -0.25 0.53
CA HIS A 227 -5.28 -0.57 0.25
C HIS A 227 -5.00 -2.06 0.44
N VAL A 228 -5.34 -2.61 1.62
CA VAL A 228 -5.11 -4.03 1.91
C VAL A 228 -5.86 -4.94 0.94
N ILE A 229 -7.08 -4.57 0.55
CA ILE A 229 -7.85 -5.30 -0.47
C ILE A 229 -7.13 -5.24 -1.82
N GLN A 230 -6.65 -4.07 -2.23
CA GLN A 230 -5.98 -3.85 -3.51
C GLN A 230 -4.68 -4.66 -3.60
N ASP A 231 -3.82 -4.59 -2.57
CA ASP A 231 -2.58 -5.37 -2.52
C ASP A 231 -2.85 -6.87 -2.51
N SER A 232 -3.97 -7.31 -1.92
CA SER A 232 -4.34 -8.72 -1.97
C SER A 232 -4.61 -9.25 -3.37
N TYR A 233 -4.77 -8.41 -4.39
CA TYR A 233 -4.89 -8.82 -5.79
C TYR A 233 -3.67 -8.42 -6.63
N ALA A 234 -2.69 -7.74 -6.06
CA ALA A 234 -1.43 -7.46 -6.72
C ALA A 234 -0.53 -8.71 -6.65
N ILE A 235 -0.10 -9.22 -7.82
CA ILE A 235 0.68 -10.47 -7.88
C ILE A 235 2.06 -10.32 -7.22
N GLY A 236 2.59 -9.09 -7.12
CA GLY A 236 3.81 -8.82 -6.35
C GLY A 236 3.67 -9.06 -4.84
N HIS A 237 2.45 -9.09 -4.32
CA HIS A 237 2.15 -9.19 -2.88
C HIS A 237 1.57 -10.55 -2.50
N THR A 238 0.76 -11.14 -3.37
CA THR A 238 0.15 -12.45 -3.14
C THR A 238 0.10 -13.30 -4.39
N LYS A 239 0.15 -14.62 -4.18
CA LYS A 239 -0.22 -15.61 -5.18
C LYS A 239 -1.66 -16.05 -4.96
N ARG A 240 -2.47 -16.03 -6.01
CA ARG A 240 -3.85 -16.52 -6.01
C ARG A 240 -4.07 -17.58 -7.08
N THR A 241 -5.09 -18.42 -6.86
CA THR A 241 -5.54 -19.37 -7.88
C THR A 241 -6.20 -18.63 -9.05
N PRO A 242 -5.68 -18.70 -10.29
CA PRO A 242 -6.36 -18.11 -11.46
C PRO A 242 -7.64 -18.89 -11.79
N LEU A 243 -8.74 -18.19 -12.07
CA LEU A 243 -10.05 -18.79 -12.34
C LEU A 243 -10.39 -18.87 -13.84
N ASN A 244 -9.68 -18.13 -14.68
CA ASN A 244 -9.87 -18.11 -16.14
C ASN A 244 -8.56 -18.29 -16.91
N GLU A 245 -7.74 -19.26 -16.50
CA GLU A 245 -6.44 -19.56 -17.13
C GLU A 245 -6.52 -19.80 -18.64
N GLY A 246 -7.65 -20.31 -19.16
CA GLY A 246 -7.88 -20.48 -20.61
C GLY A 246 -7.93 -19.18 -21.42
N GLU A 247 -8.04 -18.03 -20.75
CA GLU A 247 -7.99 -16.69 -21.34
C GLU A 247 -6.59 -16.06 -21.26
N ARG A 248 -5.63 -16.72 -20.58
CA ARG A 248 -4.25 -16.25 -20.45
C ARG A 248 -3.48 -16.49 -21.75
N ILE A 249 -2.78 -15.47 -22.22
CA ILE A 249 -1.98 -15.50 -23.46
C ILE A 249 -0.47 -15.52 -23.20
N SER A 250 -0.04 -15.13 -22.00
CA SER A 250 1.37 -15.21 -21.58
C SER A 250 1.49 -15.55 -20.10
N SER A 251 2.47 -16.38 -19.76
CA SER A 251 2.78 -16.73 -18.37
C SER A 251 3.85 -15.85 -17.72
N ASN A 252 4.72 -15.23 -18.52
CA ASN A 252 5.76 -14.32 -18.06
C ASN A 252 6.08 -13.25 -19.13
N PRO A 253 5.65 -12.00 -18.97
CA PRO A 253 4.77 -11.53 -17.89
C PRO A 253 3.36 -12.12 -18.00
N ILE A 254 2.59 -12.11 -16.90
CA ILE A 254 1.18 -12.53 -16.92
C ILE A 254 0.39 -11.58 -17.80
N GLU A 255 -0.23 -12.12 -18.85
CA GLU A 255 -1.12 -11.36 -19.74
C GLU A 255 -2.34 -12.19 -20.13
N TYR A 256 -3.48 -11.52 -20.22
CA TYR A 256 -4.77 -12.06 -20.66
C TYR A 256 -5.17 -11.46 -22.00
N LYS A 257 -6.10 -12.12 -22.72
CA LYS A 257 -6.63 -11.61 -23.99
C LYS A 257 -7.14 -10.15 -23.82
N PRO A 258 -6.93 -9.28 -24.81
CA PRO A 258 -7.39 -7.89 -24.73
C PRO A 258 -8.88 -7.77 -24.38
N GLY A 259 -9.18 -6.93 -23.40
CA GLY A 259 -10.55 -6.68 -22.93
C GLY A 259 -11.11 -7.73 -21.96
N VAL A 260 -10.43 -8.87 -21.78
CA VAL A 260 -10.83 -9.87 -20.78
C VAL A 260 -10.42 -9.40 -19.38
N VAL A 261 -11.34 -9.57 -18.44
CA VAL A 261 -11.06 -9.40 -17.00
C VAL A 261 -10.39 -10.66 -16.49
N ASP A 262 -9.22 -10.51 -15.87
CA ASP A 262 -8.55 -11.58 -15.15
C ASP A 262 -9.27 -11.88 -13.82
N LEU A 263 -9.55 -13.15 -13.57
CA LEU A 263 -10.32 -13.61 -12.42
C LEU A 263 -9.44 -14.42 -11.47
N TRP A 264 -9.47 -14.05 -10.19
CA TRP A 264 -8.62 -14.64 -9.16
C TRP A 264 -9.46 -15.18 -8.01
N GLY A 265 -9.11 -16.39 -7.59
CA GLY A 265 -9.73 -17.12 -6.49
C GLY A 265 -8.99 -16.93 -5.17
N PRO A 266 -9.05 -17.95 -4.28
CA PRO A 266 -8.39 -17.92 -2.98
C PRO A 266 -6.87 -17.71 -3.06
N ILE A 267 -6.31 -17.17 -1.98
CA ILE A 267 -4.89 -16.92 -1.78
C ILE A 267 -4.18 -18.26 -1.53
N GLU A 268 -3.15 -18.52 -2.33
CA GLU A 268 -2.26 -19.68 -2.19
C GLU A 268 -1.00 -19.32 -1.39
N ASN A 269 -0.54 -18.07 -1.46
CA ASN A 269 0.64 -17.60 -0.75
C ASN A 269 0.55 -16.10 -0.48
N PHE A 270 0.95 -15.67 0.71
CA PHE A 270 1.32 -14.29 0.98
C PHE A 270 2.82 -14.17 0.79
N HIS A 271 3.27 -13.27 -0.07
CA HIS A 271 4.69 -13.13 -0.30
C HIS A 271 5.38 -12.40 0.84
N THR A 272 6.70 -12.49 0.89
CA THR A 272 7.57 -11.69 1.76
C THR A 272 8.35 -10.70 0.91
N TYR A 273 8.37 -9.43 1.30
CA TYR A 273 9.12 -8.41 0.56
C TYR A 273 10.63 -8.70 0.55
N GLY A 274 11.17 -9.12 1.70
CA GLY A 274 12.59 -9.44 1.85
C GLY A 274 13.02 -10.56 0.89
N GLY A 275 13.87 -10.23 -0.08
CA GLY A 275 14.43 -11.17 -1.04
C GLY A 275 13.65 -11.30 -2.35
N GLN A 276 12.56 -10.56 -2.55
CA GLN A 276 11.86 -10.54 -3.84
C GLN A 276 12.72 -9.94 -4.94
N ASP A 277 12.45 -10.37 -6.18
CA ASP A 277 12.97 -9.71 -7.37
C ASP A 277 12.29 -8.35 -7.56
N GLU A 278 13.05 -7.27 -7.42
CA GLU A 278 12.52 -5.89 -7.49
C GLU A 278 11.82 -5.60 -8.82
N HIS A 279 12.29 -6.21 -9.92
CA HIS A 279 11.69 -6.02 -11.24
C HIS A 279 10.29 -6.65 -11.32
N SER A 280 10.17 -7.91 -10.91
CA SER A 280 8.91 -8.66 -10.91
C SER A 280 7.91 -8.07 -9.93
N HIS A 281 8.35 -7.70 -8.73
CA HIS A 281 7.53 -7.00 -7.74
C HIS A 281 6.94 -5.72 -8.35
N SER A 282 7.78 -4.82 -8.87
CA SER A 282 7.30 -3.56 -9.46
C SER A 282 6.41 -3.75 -10.68
N LEU A 283 6.64 -4.79 -11.48
CA LEU A 283 5.85 -5.04 -12.68
C LEU A 283 4.39 -5.35 -12.32
N TYR A 284 4.19 -6.17 -11.29
CA TYR A 284 2.87 -6.61 -10.84
C TYR A 284 2.24 -5.74 -9.75
N ASP A 285 3.02 -4.84 -9.18
CA ASP A 285 2.56 -3.70 -8.40
C ASP A 285 2.19 -2.50 -9.30
N HIS A 286 2.40 -2.61 -10.62
CA HIS A 286 2.08 -1.57 -11.60
C HIS A 286 2.78 -0.22 -11.38
N GLY A 287 3.85 -0.15 -10.57
CA GLY A 287 4.57 1.09 -10.25
C GLY A 287 5.17 1.86 -11.46
N LYS A 288 5.18 1.23 -12.64
CA LYS A 288 5.60 1.83 -13.92
C LYS A 288 4.50 1.91 -14.98
N LYS A 289 3.32 1.34 -14.74
CA LYS A 289 2.20 1.35 -15.69
C LYS A 289 1.27 2.50 -15.36
N SER A 290 1.04 3.39 -16.31
CA SER A 290 0.03 4.44 -16.17
C SER A 290 -1.33 3.93 -16.60
N LEU A 291 -2.39 4.43 -15.97
CA LEU A 291 -3.75 4.21 -16.49
C LEU A 291 -3.89 4.81 -17.89
N PRO A 292 -4.59 4.13 -18.82
CA PRO A 292 -4.82 4.65 -20.17
C PRO A 292 -5.51 6.03 -20.18
N ASN A 293 -6.45 6.27 -19.27
CA ASN A 293 -7.12 7.57 -19.14
C ASN A 293 -7.44 7.89 -17.66
N PRO A 294 -6.48 8.48 -16.90
CA PRO A 294 -6.69 8.81 -15.49
C PRO A 294 -7.78 9.88 -15.25
N LYS A 295 -8.33 10.49 -16.32
CA LYS A 295 -9.46 11.43 -16.23
C LYS A 295 -10.83 10.76 -16.34
N ASN A 296 -10.89 9.45 -16.61
CA ASN A 296 -12.14 8.71 -16.77
C ASN A 296 -12.17 7.48 -15.85
N LEU A 297 -12.10 7.68 -14.54
CA LEU A 297 -12.09 6.56 -13.57
C LEU A 297 -13.44 5.83 -13.46
N SER A 298 -14.51 6.34 -14.09
CA SER A 298 -15.76 5.61 -14.31
C SER A 298 -15.63 4.50 -15.35
N ASP A 299 -14.70 4.61 -16.30
CA ASP A 299 -14.48 3.54 -17.29
C ASP A 299 -13.60 2.45 -16.70
N LEU A 300 -14.26 1.41 -16.24
CA LEU A 300 -13.63 0.27 -15.60
C LEU A 300 -12.84 -0.62 -16.57
N SER A 301 -13.10 -0.53 -17.88
CA SER A 301 -12.43 -1.39 -18.88
C SER A 301 -10.93 -1.10 -19.01
N GLN A 302 -10.50 0.12 -18.65
CA GLN A 302 -9.09 0.51 -18.69
C GLN A 302 -8.22 -0.28 -17.69
N PHE A 303 -8.84 -0.91 -16.67
CA PHE A 303 -8.16 -1.74 -15.69
C PHE A 303 -8.01 -3.20 -16.15
N ASN A 304 -8.66 -3.63 -17.24
CA ASN A 304 -8.61 -5.02 -17.70
C ASN A 304 -7.20 -5.44 -18.15
N GLY A 305 -6.33 -4.49 -18.52
CA GLY A 305 -4.91 -4.75 -18.83
C GLY A 305 -3.97 -4.69 -17.62
N LEU A 306 -4.51 -4.37 -16.43
CA LEU A 306 -3.78 -4.28 -15.17
C LEU A 306 -4.21 -5.45 -14.29
N VAL A 307 -3.44 -6.54 -14.35
CA VAL A 307 -3.69 -7.77 -13.61
C VAL A 307 -4.02 -7.47 -12.14
N GLY A 308 -5.15 -8.00 -11.67
CA GLY A 308 -5.66 -7.90 -10.31
C GLY A 308 -6.52 -6.66 -10.04
N CYS A 309 -6.27 -5.55 -10.73
CA CYS A 309 -6.90 -4.26 -10.46
C CYS A 309 -8.42 -4.29 -10.60
N ARG A 310 -8.93 -5.03 -11.59
CA ARG A 310 -10.38 -5.13 -11.82
C ARG A 310 -11.09 -5.81 -10.65
N MET A 311 -10.55 -6.94 -10.18
CA MET A 311 -11.06 -7.66 -9.01
C MET A 311 -10.91 -6.83 -7.73
N ALA A 312 -9.79 -6.11 -7.56
CA ALA A 312 -9.58 -5.21 -6.42
C ALA A 312 -10.67 -4.14 -6.31
N ILE A 313 -11.01 -3.47 -7.43
CA ILE A 313 -12.12 -2.50 -7.48
C ILE A 313 -13.43 -3.17 -7.06
N GLU A 314 -13.75 -4.32 -7.64
CA GLU A 314 -15.00 -5.04 -7.36
C GLU A 314 -15.09 -5.47 -5.89
N LYS A 315 -14.00 -5.88 -5.27
CA LYS A 315 -13.98 -6.22 -3.84
C LYS A 315 -14.10 -4.99 -2.93
N CYS A 316 -13.49 -3.86 -3.29
CA CYS A 316 -13.72 -2.60 -2.58
C CYS A 316 -15.20 -2.17 -2.66
N GLN A 317 -15.84 -2.35 -3.83
CA GLN A 317 -17.27 -2.07 -4.00
C GLN A 317 -18.16 -3.00 -3.17
N GLY A 318 -17.79 -4.28 -3.01
CA GLY A 318 -18.50 -5.20 -2.13
C GLY A 318 -18.48 -4.74 -0.67
N LEU A 319 -17.31 -4.32 -0.17
CA LEU A 319 -17.18 -3.73 1.17
C LEU A 319 -18.05 -2.45 1.30
N LEU A 320 -18.04 -1.58 0.29
CA LEU A 320 -18.87 -0.36 0.28
C LEU A 320 -20.36 -0.67 0.34
N LYS A 321 -20.84 -1.68 -0.39
CA LYS A 321 -22.25 -2.10 -0.36
C LYS A 321 -22.67 -2.54 1.05
N LEU A 322 -21.83 -3.31 1.73
CA LEU A 322 -22.07 -3.71 3.13
C LEU A 322 -22.11 -2.50 4.06
N LYS A 323 -21.19 -1.55 3.88
CA LYS A 323 -21.22 -0.29 4.63
C LYS A 323 -22.49 0.52 4.37
N GLN A 324 -22.91 0.68 3.12
CA GLN A 324 -24.15 1.40 2.76
C GLN A 324 -25.39 0.74 3.35
N ALA A 325 -25.40 -0.59 3.43
CA ALA A 325 -26.47 -1.34 4.08
C ALA A 325 -26.47 -1.22 5.61
N GLY A 326 -25.43 -0.61 6.21
CA GLY A 326 -25.27 -0.54 7.66
C GLY A 326 -24.89 -1.88 8.29
N THR A 327 -24.37 -2.82 7.50
CA THR A 327 -23.98 -4.15 7.98
C THR A 327 -22.85 -4.01 9.00
N LYS A 328 -23.04 -4.57 10.20
CA LYS A 328 -21.99 -4.59 11.22
C LYS A 328 -20.90 -5.60 10.90
N TRP A 329 -19.75 -5.47 11.59
CA TRP A 329 -18.62 -6.40 11.44
C TRP A 329 -19.07 -7.87 11.51
N SER A 330 -19.69 -8.23 12.62
CA SER A 330 -20.10 -9.61 12.95
C SER A 330 -21.33 -10.11 12.18
N GLU A 331 -22.07 -9.22 11.50
CA GLU A 331 -23.32 -9.55 10.81
C GLU A 331 -23.10 -9.89 9.32
N GLY A 332 -21.89 -9.69 8.78
CA GLY A 332 -21.56 -10.14 7.44
C GLY A 332 -20.29 -9.57 6.82
N VAL A 333 -19.75 -8.48 7.36
CA VAL A 333 -18.51 -7.87 6.84
C VAL A 333 -17.31 -8.77 7.09
N GLU A 334 -17.24 -9.38 8.27
CA GLU A 334 -16.22 -10.38 8.59
C GLU A 334 -16.28 -11.56 7.61
N THR A 335 -17.46 -12.14 7.38
CA THR A 335 -17.64 -13.26 6.46
C THR A 335 -17.25 -12.90 5.03
N TYR A 336 -17.58 -11.69 4.58
CA TYR A 336 -17.18 -11.21 3.25
C TYR A 336 -15.66 -11.08 3.12
N LEU A 337 -15.01 -10.43 4.08
CA LEU A 337 -13.57 -10.22 4.04
C LEU A 337 -12.82 -11.56 4.23
N ASP A 338 -13.20 -12.37 5.22
CA ASP A 338 -12.54 -13.63 5.54
C ASP A 338 -12.75 -14.70 4.46
N GLY A 339 -13.99 -14.85 3.98
CA GLY A 339 -14.42 -15.98 3.15
C GLY A 339 -14.44 -15.70 1.64
N ASP A 340 -14.44 -14.44 1.21
CA ASP A 340 -14.43 -14.08 -0.22
C ASP A 340 -13.18 -13.28 -0.60
N VAL A 341 -12.86 -12.20 0.13
CA VAL A 341 -11.71 -11.36 -0.23
C VAL A 341 -10.39 -12.05 0.11
N PHE A 342 -10.22 -12.51 1.35
CA PHE A 342 -8.99 -13.10 1.88
C PHE A 342 -9.10 -14.61 2.09
N ALA A 343 -9.98 -15.27 1.34
CA ALA A 343 -10.11 -16.73 1.37
C ALA A 343 -8.76 -17.40 1.14
N LEU A 344 -8.42 -18.40 1.94
CA LEU A 344 -7.21 -19.21 1.73
C LEU A 344 -7.56 -20.44 0.92
N SER A 345 -6.67 -20.78 -0.02
CA SER A 345 -6.74 -22.04 -0.76
C SER A 345 -6.45 -23.22 0.18
N GLU A 346 -7.06 -24.37 -0.07
CA GLU A 346 -6.69 -25.63 0.60
C GLU A 346 -5.22 -26.03 0.34
N LYS A 347 -4.61 -25.44 -0.69
CA LYS A 347 -3.21 -25.60 -1.07
C LYS A 347 -2.32 -24.46 -0.57
N ALA A 348 -2.80 -23.64 0.37
CA ALA A 348 -2.03 -22.52 0.88
C ALA A 348 -0.70 -22.99 1.45
N THR A 349 0.37 -22.26 1.13
CA THR A 349 1.72 -22.56 1.59
C THR A 349 2.22 -21.46 2.53
N GLY A 350 3.27 -21.77 3.30
CA GLY A 350 3.99 -20.76 4.05
C GLY A 350 4.63 -19.73 3.12
N ALA A 351 4.72 -18.49 3.59
CA ALA A 351 5.17 -17.35 2.82
C ALA A 351 6.56 -17.53 2.16
N ASN A 352 6.71 -17.02 0.94
CA ASN A 352 8.00 -16.99 0.22
C ASN A 352 8.17 -15.67 -0.55
N ASN A 353 9.30 -15.51 -1.23
CA ASN A 353 9.65 -14.33 -2.01
C ASN A 353 9.51 -14.54 -3.54
N GLU A 354 8.72 -15.54 -3.97
CA GLU A 354 8.56 -15.91 -5.38
C GLU A 354 7.34 -15.22 -5.98
N VAL A 355 7.56 -14.31 -6.94
CA VAL A 355 6.51 -13.58 -7.68
C VAL A 355 6.17 -14.28 -8.99
#